data_AF-A0A2H1FX35-F1
#
_entry.id   AF-A0A2H1FX35-F1
#
_cell.length_a   1.000
_cell.length_b   1.000
_cell.length_c   1.000
_cell.angle_alpha   90.00
_cell.angle_beta   90.00
_cell.angle_gamma   90.00
#
_symmetry.space_group_name_H-M   'P 1'
#
loop_
_entity.id
_entity.type
_entity.pdbx_description
1 polymer ?
#
loop_
_entity_poly.entity_id
_entity_poly.type
_entity_poly.pdbx_seq_one_letter_code
_entity_poly.pdbx_strand_id
1 'polypeptide(L)'
;MVTKRKSPPSTTSKPTTQPTTTTTTTLPPPFTPASPSTKPVTDLLDPSKIYITHLDRLPIPQKQTIFLIPILLNGVIALLLLWRLYHAIPTYWILILTLLGNKTVATVDVVHTTMKQQMWVLAKRVGIMAADYLLFAYIGPWPVTFFAEQPANPCSWRWRVGFKEEEMVVRVSRGWGAEELFAGKKKGGESAFWKTRVETAVAREIMAKTGYLMMGVDWDLDFEAMIYLEALVGKGEVRSREIDQVVWGFVEGVGWGCWRFGENGEGDTEEERRREVVRFKDVLTGMGKEGLFWKWTEIVEEERGGDGEFTAEGRERVESRVKEVFEKEGVDFEEVKRKVGGNGAKEGRVPMGLAV
;
A
#
# COMPACT_ATOMS: atom_id res chain seq x y z
N MET A 1 -17.68 -80.38 14.52
CA MET A 1 -16.23 -80.21 14.28
C MET A 1 -16.04 -79.16 13.18
N VAL A 2 -15.58 -77.95 13.51
CA VAL A 2 -14.63 -77.11 12.75
C VAL A 2 -14.22 -75.99 13.71
N THR A 3 -13.00 -76.10 14.22
CA THR A 3 -12.35 -75.16 15.14
C THR A 3 -11.81 -73.93 14.40
N LYS A 4 -12.26 -72.74 14.80
CA LYS A 4 -11.75 -71.45 14.31
C LYS A 4 -10.44 -71.10 15.02
N ARG A 5 -9.33 -71.10 14.29
CA ARG A 5 -7.99 -70.70 14.78
C ARG A 5 -7.87 -69.18 14.87
N LYS A 6 -7.31 -68.71 15.99
CA LYS A 6 -6.83 -67.34 16.25
C LYS A 6 -5.48 -67.11 15.56
N SER A 7 -5.31 -65.95 14.93
CA SER A 7 -4.04 -65.46 14.36
C SER A 7 -3.44 -64.35 15.26
N PRO A 8 -2.11 -64.14 15.27
CA PRO A 8 -1.40 -63.25 16.20
C PRO A 8 -1.35 -61.77 15.75
N PRO A 9 -0.91 -60.84 16.62
CA PRO A 9 -1.09 -59.39 16.43
C PRO A 9 -0.10 -58.78 15.42
N SER A 10 -0.61 -57.79 14.66
CA SER A 10 0.12 -56.98 13.69
C SER A 10 0.95 -55.89 14.38
N THR A 11 2.24 -55.84 14.03
CA THR A 11 3.25 -54.88 14.49
C THR A 11 2.93 -53.46 14.02
N THR A 12 2.70 -52.55 14.96
CA THR A 12 2.51 -51.11 14.70
C THR A 12 3.83 -50.46 14.28
N SER A 13 3.94 -50.09 13.00
CA SER A 13 5.02 -49.25 12.48
C SER A 13 4.85 -47.80 12.97
N LYS A 14 5.84 -47.29 13.72
CA LYS A 14 5.94 -45.88 14.09
C LYS A 14 6.02 -44.99 12.83
N PRO A 15 5.22 -43.92 12.71
CA PRO A 15 5.47 -42.93 11.68
C PRO A 15 6.69 -42.08 12.08
N THR A 16 7.72 -42.16 11.25
CA THR A 16 8.91 -41.31 11.29
C THR A 16 8.49 -39.86 11.08
N THR A 17 8.50 -39.09 12.16
CA THR A 17 8.32 -37.64 12.15
C THR A 17 9.47 -37.02 11.35
N GLN A 18 9.17 -36.44 10.19
CA GLN A 18 10.07 -35.51 9.53
C GLN A 18 10.30 -34.31 10.47
N PRO A 19 11.54 -33.86 10.68
CA PRO A 19 11.80 -32.68 11.49
C PRO A 19 11.30 -31.45 10.73
N THR A 20 10.18 -30.88 11.19
CA THR A 20 9.76 -29.54 10.80
C THR A 20 10.88 -28.59 11.18
N THR A 21 11.49 -27.99 10.16
CA THR A 21 12.56 -27.00 10.27
C THR A 21 12.19 -25.91 11.27
N THR A 22 13.06 -25.79 12.25
CA THR A 22 13.28 -24.73 13.23
C THR A 22 12.58 -23.41 12.91
N THR A 23 11.62 -23.06 13.76
CA THR A 23 11.05 -21.73 13.95
C THR A 23 12.16 -20.68 14.03
N THR A 24 12.10 -19.67 13.17
CA THR A 24 12.95 -18.49 13.30
C THR A 24 12.46 -17.70 14.53
N THR A 25 13.15 -17.79 15.66
CA THR A 25 12.78 -17.12 16.92
C THR A 25 12.97 -15.59 16.88
N THR A 26 13.39 -15.03 15.74
CA THR A 26 13.77 -13.63 15.59
C THR A 26 13.08 -12.99 14.39
N LEU A 27 12.69 -11.72 14.53
CA LEU A 27 12.14 -10.93 13.42
C LEU A 27 13.18 -10.86 12.28
N PRO A 28 12.76 -11.06 11.02
CA PRO A 28 13.67 -10.90 9.89
C PRO A 28 14.01 -9.41 9.71
N PRO A 29 15.27 -9.07 9.39
CA PRO A 29 15.64 -7.70 9.04
C PRO A 29 14.75 -7.13 7.92
N PRO A 30 14.43 -5.82 7.92
CA PRO A 30 14.90 -4.77 8.82
C PRO A 30 13.98 -4.53 10.03
N PHE A 31 13.09 -5.47 10.35
CA PHE A 31 12.14 -5.29 11.44
C PHE A 31 12.80 -5.43 12.81
N THR A 32 12.44 -4.52 13.71
CA THR A 32 12.82 -4.54 15.13
C THR A 32 11.58 -4.77 15.99
N PRO A 33 11.69 -5.34 17.20
CA PRO A 33 10.54 -5.53 18.07
C PRO A 33 9.83 -4.21 18.39
N ALA A 34 8.50 -4.20 18.34
CA ALA A 34 7.71 -3.02 18.68
C ALA A 34 7.93 -2.58 20.15
N SER A 35 7.98 -1.26 20.37
CA SER A 35 8.13 -0.70 21.73
C SER A 35 6.88 -0.99 22.58
N PRO A 36 7.01 -1.21 23.90
CA PRO A 36 5.87 -1.34 24.79
C PRO A 36 4.91 -0.15 24.75
N SER A 37 5.42 1.06 24.46
CA SER A 37 4.62 2.28 24.34
C SER A 37 3.65 2.26 23.14
N THR A 38 3.94 1.47 22.11
CA THR A 38 3.09 1.36 20.92
C THR A 38 2.10 0.19 21.01
N LYS A 39 2.02 -0.49 22.16
CA LYS A 39 1.08 -1.58 22.40
C LYS A 39 -0.39 -1.22 22.12
N PRO A 40 -0.90 -0.03 22.52
CA PRO A 40 -2.28 0.36 22.19
C PRO A 40 -2.55 0.42 20.68
N VAL A 41 -1.52 0.68 19.87
CA VAL A 41 -1.61 0.66 18.40
C VAL A 41 -1.64 -0.77 17.89
N THR A 42 -0.71 -1.61 18.32
CA THR A 42 -0.61 -2.98 17.83
C THR A 42 -1.78 -3.88 18.24
N ASP A 43 -2.47 -3.55 19.35
CA ASP A 43 -3.69 -4.24 19.78
C ASP A 43 -4.89 -3.99 18.84
N LEU A 44 -4.85 -2.91 18.04
CA LEU A 44 -5.89 -2.54 17.06
C LEU A 44 -5.70 -3.20 15.68
N LEU A 45 -4.45 -3.48 15.32
CA LEU A 45 -4.09 -3.92 13.97
C LEU A 45 -4.34 -5.42 13.76
N ASP A 46 -4.76 -5.80 12.55
CA ASP A 46 -4.94 -7.21 12.17
C ASP A 46 -3.56 -7.88 11.96
N PRO A 47 -3.21 -8.93 12.72
CA PRO A 47 -1.94 -9.63 12.60
C PRO A 47 -1.67 -10.24 11.21
N SER A 48 -2.71 -10.47 10.40
CA SER A 48 -2.57 -11.02 9.05
C SER A 48 -2.08 -9.98 8.03
N LYS A 49 -2.12 -8.68 8.35
CA LYS A 49 -1.87 -7.57 7.44
C LYS A 49 -0.56 -6.86 7.74
N ILE A 50 -0.08 -6.11 6.74
CA ILE A 50 1.03 -5.17 6.89
C ILE A 50 0.45 -3.76 6.88
N TYR A 51 0.94 -2.92 7.79
CA TYR A 51 0.49 -1.54 7.92
C TYR A 51 1.61 -0.54 7.72
N ILE A 52 1.29 0.63 7.20
CA ILE A 52 2.19 1.79 7.13
C ILE A 52 1.50 2.96 7.83
N THR A 53 2.14 3.52 8.86
CA THR A 53 1.65 4.69 9.57
C THR A 53 2.57 5.89 9.32
N HIS A 54 1.98 7.06 9.05
CA HIS A 54 2.73 8.31 8.90
C HIS A 54 1.83 9.53 9.10
N LEU A 55 2.45 10.69 9.31
CA LEU A 55 1.80 11.98 9.37
C LEU A 55 1.75 12.65 7.99
N ASP A 56 0.53 12.93 7.52
CA ASP A 56 0.28 13.79 6.37
C ASP A 56 0.30 15.26 6.81
N ARG A 57 1.30 15.98 6.33
CA ARG A 57 1.59 17.39 6.66
C ARG A 57 1.14 18.36 5.57
N LEU A 58 0.30 17.93 4.63
CA LEU A 58 -0.19 18.83 3.59
C LEU A 58 -1.14 19.91 4.16
N PRO A 59 -1.14 21.11 3.56
CA PRO A 59 -2.06 22.18 3.93
C PRO A 59 -3.53 21.75 3.87
N ILE A 60 -4.31 22.19 4.85
CA ILE A 60 -5.75 21.90 4.97
C ILE A 60 -6.53 22.21 3.68
N PRO A 61 -6.34 23.36 2.99
CA PRO A 61 -7.10 23.65 1.76
C PRO A 61 -6.83 22.63 0.63
N GLN A 62 -5.62 22.09 0.55
CA GLN A 62 -5.27 21.08 -0.44
C GLN A 62 -5.98 19.76 -0.10
N LYS A 63 -5.96 19.34 1.17
CA LYS A 63 -6.68 18.15 1.66
C LYS A 63 -8.18 18.24 1.39
N GLN A 64 -8.79 19.39 1.66
CA GLN A 64 -10.22 19.65 1.39
C GLN A 64 -10.56 19.55 -0.10
N THR A 65 -9.74 20.16 -0.95
CA THR A 65 -9.94 20.13 -2.41
C THR A 65 -9.88 18.71 -2.95
N ILE A 66 -8.88 17.94 -2.52
CA ILE A 66 -8.69 16.55 -2.94
C ILE A 66 -9.86 15.68 -2.47
N PHE A 67 -10.36 15.90 -1.25
CA PHE A 67 -11.50 15.15 -0.71
C PHE A 67 -12.85 15.54 -1.32
N LEU A 68 -13.00 16.76 -1.82
CA LEU A 68 -14.25 17.22 -2.46
C LEU A 68 -14.54 16.46 -3.76
N ILE A 69 -13.52 16.14 -4.54
CA ILE A 69 -13.65 15.40 -5.81
C ILE A 69 -14.39 14.06 -5.64
N PRO A 70 -13.96 13.13 -4.76
CA PRO A 70 -14.65 11.87 -4.55
C PRO A 70 -16.02 12.04 -3.89
N ILE A 71 -16.24 13.07 -3.05
CA ILE A 71 -17.59 13.36 -2.54
C ILE A 71 -18.55 13.65 -3.69
N LEU A 72 -18.18 14.56 -4.59
CA LEU A 72 -19.03 14.96 -5.71
C LEU A 72 -19.26 13.79 -6.67
N LEU A 73 -18.20 13.06 -7.01
CA LEU A 73 -18.28 11.90 -7.91
C LEU A 73 -19.20 10.81 -7.33
N ASN A 74 -18.97 10.37 -6.10
CA ASN A 74 -19.80 9.34 -5.46
C ASN A 74 -21.22 9.85 -5.20
N GLY A 75 -21.39 11.14 -4.88
CA GLY A 75 -22.70 11.76 -4.72
C GLY A 75 -23.52 11.73 -6.01
N VAL A 76 -22.91 12.10 -7.14
CA VAL A 76 -23.57 12.03 -8.46
C VAL A 76 -23.91 10.58 -8.82
N ILE A 77 -22.99 9.64 -8.63
CA ILE A 77 -23.25 8.21 -8.89
C ILE A 77 -24.40 7.70 -8.02
N ALA A 78 -24.39 8.02 -6.72
CA ALA A 78 -25.46 7.64 -5.79
C ALA A 78 -26.82 8.20 -6.23
N LEU A 79 -26.88 9.48 -6.63
CA LEU A 79 -28.11 10.10 -7.14
C LEU A 79 -28.62 9.41 -8.42
N LEU A 80 -27.73 9.08 -9.36
CA LEU A 80 -28.09 8.37 -10.58
C LEU A 80 -28.59 6.95 -10.29
N LEU A 81 -27.98 6.24 -9.35
CA LEU A 81 -28.41 4.91 -8.92
C LEU A 81 -29.77 4.96 -8.21
N LEU A 82 -29.99 5.93 -7.34
CA LEU A 82 -31.28 6.14 -6.67
C LEU A 82 -32.37 6.52 -7.67
N TRP A 83 -32.06 7.40 -8.63
CA TRP A 83 -32.98 7.74 -9.72
C TRP A 83 -33.32 6.51 -10.57
N ARG A 84 -32.32 5.69 -10.92
CA ARG A 84 -32.53 4.44 -11.63
C ARG A 84 -33.39 3.47 -10.82
N LEU A 85 -33.11 3.32 -9.53
CA LEU A 85 -33.86 2.47 -8.61
C LEU A 85 -35.33 2.91 -8.51
N TYR A 86 -35.58 4.21 -8.37
CA TYR A 86 -36.93 4.79 -8.33
C TYR A 86 -37.75 4.44 -9.58
N HIS A 87 -37.16 4.50 -10.78
CA HIS A 87 -37.84 4.12 -12.02
C HIS A 87 -37.91 2.60 -12.24
N ALA A 88 -36.94 1.85 -11.73
CA ALA A 88 -36.89 0.41 -11.83
C ALA A 88 -37.98 -0.24 -10.97
N ILE A 89 -38.12 0.17 -9.70
CA ILE A 89 -39.00 -0.48 -8.70
C ILE A 89 -40.41 -0.77 -9.24
N PRO A 90 -41.16 0.18 -9.83
CA PRO A 90 -42.50 -0.10 -10.35
C PRO A 90 -42.51 -1.19 -11.43
N THR A 91 -41.49 -1.21 -12.30
CA THR A 91 -41.35 -2.22 -13.36
C THR A 91 -41.14 -3.60 -12.77
N TYR A 92 -40.22 -3.73 -11.80
CA TYR A 92 -39.97 -5.00 -11.12
C TYR A 92 -41.18 -5.47 -10.31
N TRP A 93 -41.88 -4.54 -9.66
CA TRP A 93 -43.10 -4.85 -8.92
C TRP A 93 -44.19 -5.43 -9.83
N ILE A 94 -44.43 -4.82 -10.99
CA ILE A 94 -45.38 -5.33 -11.99
C ILE A 94 -44.97 -6.73 -12.48
N LEU A 95 -43.68 -6.97 -12.71
CA LEU A 95 -43.17 -8.27 -13.13
C LEU A 95 -43.37 -9.35 -12.05
N ILE A 96 -43.14 -9.02 -10.77
CA ILE A 96 -43.42 -9.90 -9.64
C ILE A 96 -44.92 -10.21 -9.56
N LEU A 97 -45.79 -9.20 -9.65
CA LEU A 97 -47.25 -9.40 -9.65
C LEU A 97 -47.71 -10.31 -10.80
N THR A 98 -47.09 -10.15 -11.98
CA THR A 98 -47.36 -11.01 -13.15
C THR A 98 -46.92 -12.44 -12.90
N LEU A 99 -45.77 -12.65 -12.27
CA LEU A 99 -45.24 -13.96 -11.91
C LEU A 99 -46.14 -14.67 -10.87
N LEU A 100 -46.76 -13.89 -9.97
CA LEU A 100 -47.76 -14.37 -9.00
C LEU A 100 -49.14 -14.65 -9.62
N GLY A 101 -49.28 -14.54 -10.94
CA GLY A 101 -50.52 -14.88 -11.67
C GLY A 101 -51.52 -13.74 -11.83
N ASN A 102 -51.19 -12.51 -11.40
CA ASN A 102 -52.05 -11.36 -11.63
C ASN A 102 -51.97 -10.90 -13.10
N LYS A 103 -53.11 -10.51 -13.67
CA LYS A 103 -53.14 -9.85 -14.98
C LYS A 103 -52.66 -8.42 -14.83
N THR A 104 -51.52 -8.10 -15.44
CA THR A 104 -50.93 -6.76 -15.43
C THR A 104 -50.60 -6.31 -16.85
N VAL A 105 -50.13 -5.07 -16.99
CA VAL A 105 -49.57 -4.56 -18.26
C VAL A 105 -48.36 -5.35 -18.77
N ALA A 106 -47.74 -6.19 -17.94
CA ALA A 106 -46.64 -7.07 -18.32
C ALA A 106 -47.07 -8.53 -18.59
N THR A 107 -48.36 -8.85 -18.52
CA THR A 107 -48.85 -10.18 -18.91
C THR A 107 -48.77 -10.32 -20.43
N VAL A 108 -48.15 -11.41 -20.92
CA VAL A 108 -48.05 -11.70 -22.35
C VAL A 108 -49.18 -12.65 -22.74
N ASP A 109 -49.98 -12.27 -23.73
CA ASP A 109 -51.01 -13.14 -24.30
C ASP A 109 -50.37 -14.17 -25.23
N VAL A 110 -50.14 -15.38 -24.72
CA VAL A 110 -49.48 -16.45 -25.47
C VAL A 110 -50.31 -17.00 -26.64
N VAL A 111 -51.62 -16.76 -26.66
CA VAL A 111 -52.53 -17.26 -27.70
C VAL A 111 -52.51 -16.34 -28.92
N HIS A 112 -52.44 -15.03 -28.69
CA HIS A 112 -52.53 -14.02 -29.74
C HIS A 112 -51.19 -13.39 -30.15
N THR A 113 -50.08 -13.75 -29.48
CA THR A 113 -48.73 -13.26 -29.84
C THR A 113 -47.90 -14.31 -30.58
N THR A 114 -47.11 -13.85 -31.54
CA THR A 114 -46.17 -14.71 -32.29
C THR A 114 -44.96 -15.08 -31.45
N MET A 115 -44.32 -16.23 -31.74
CA MET A 115 -43.09 -16.66 -31.07
C MET A 115 -41.97 -15.61 -31.09
N LYS A 116 -41.84 -14.87 -32.21
CA LYS A 116 -40.85 -13.79 -32.33
C LYS A 116 -41.14 -12.65 -31.34
N GLN A 117 -42.41 -12.27 -31.16
CA GLN A 117 -42.81 -11.25 -30.20
C GLN A 117 -42.58 -11.72 -28.76
N GLN A 118 -42.90 -12.97 -28.46
CA GLN A 118 -42.66 -13.56 -27.14
C GLN A 118 -41.17 -13.58 -26.79
N MET A 119 -40.32 -14.04 -27.73
CA MET A 119 -38.86 -14.02 -27.58
C MET A 119 -38.30 -12.60 -27.43
N TRP A 120 -38.83 -11.63 -28.17
CA TRP A 120 -38.41 -10.22 -28.03
C TRP A 120 -38.77 -9.64 -26.66
N VAL A 121 -39.99 -9.93 -26.16
CA VAL A 121 -40.41 -9.51 -24.82
C VAL A 121 -39.52 -10.13 -23.75
N LEU A 122 -39.23 -11.43 -23.87
CA LEU A 122 -38.33 -12.15 -22.96
C LEU A 122 -36.93 -11.54 -22.99
N ALA A 123 -36.34 -11.38 -24.18
CA ALA A 123 -35.01 -10.81 -24.35
C ALA A 123 -34.91 -9.39 -23.78
N LYS A 124 -35.91 -8.54 -24.01
CA LYS A 124 -35.96 -7.18 -23.46
C LYS A 124 -35.99 -7.20 -21.93
N ARG A 125 -36.79 -8.08 -21.31
CA ARG A 125 -36.88 -8.20 -19.84
C ARG A 125 -35.56 -8.67 -19.26
N VAL A 126 -35.02 -9.77 -19.78
CA VAL A 126 -33.73 -10.31 -19.33
C VAL A 126 -32.62 -9.28 -19.52
N GLY A 127 -32.60 -8.56 -20.64
CA GLY A 127 -31.62 -7.51 -20.91
C GLY A 127 -31.68 -6.36 -19.91
N ILE A 128 -32.87 -5.87 -19.56
CA ILE A 128 -33.04 -4.83 -18.53
C ILE A 128 -32.59 -5.35 -17.15
N MET A 129 -32.99 -6.57 -16.79
CA MET A 129 -32.60 -7.18 -15.51
C MET A 129 -31.09 -7.40 -15.41
N ALA A 130 -30.46 -7.88 -16.48
CA ALA A 130 -29.03 -8.06 -16.55
C ALA A 130 -28.29 -6.72 -16.44
N ALA A 131 -28.76 -5.69 -17.15
CA ALA A 131 -28.17 -4.35 -17.08
C ALA A 131 -28.26 -3.76 -15.68
N ASP A 132 -29.43 -3.85 -15.02
CA ASP A 132 -29.60 -3.38 -13.64
C ASP A 132 -28.74 -4.18 -12.66
N TYR A 133 -28.68 -5.51 -12.82
CA TYR A 133 -27.81 -6.35 -12.00
C TYR A 133 -26.34 -5.93 -12.11
N LEU A 134 -25.82 -5.79 -13.34
CA LEU A 134 -24.44 -5.36 -13.55
C LEU A 134 -24.19 -3.96 -12.99
N LEU A 135 -25.15 -3.04 -13.18
CA LEU A 135 -25.07 -1.68 -12.66
C LEU A 135 -24.94 -1.67 -11.13
N PHE A 136 -25.83 -2.35 -10.42
CA PHE A 136 -25.80 -2.36 -8.95
C PHE A 136 -24.72 -3.28 -8.37
N ALA A 137 -24.30 -4.34 -9.07
CA ALA A 137 -23.23 -5.22 -8.60
C ALA A 137 -21.83 -4.57 -8.72
N TYR A 138 -21.56 -3.83 -9.79
CA TYR A 138 -20.22 -3.27 -10.03
C TYR A 138 -20.10 -1.79 -9.68
N ILE A 139 -21.13 -0.98 -9.95
CA ILE A 139 -21.10 0.47 -9.67
C ILE A 139 -21.72 0.78 -8.31
N GLY A 140 -22.73 0.01 -7.90
CA GLY A 140 -23.41 0.16 -6.61
C GLY A 140 -22.49 0.17 -5.38
N PRO A 141 -21.43 -0.68 -5.31
CA PRO A 141 -20.55 -0.67 -4.16
C PRO A 141 -19.81 0.65 -3.94
N TRP A 142 -19.49 1.42 -4.99
CA TRP A 142 -18.62 2.61 -4.86
C TRP A 142 -19.18 3.70 -3.94
N PRO A 143 -20.43 4.18 -4.11
CA PRO A 143 -20.99 5.13 -3.17
C PRO A 143 -21.26 4.50 -1.80
N VAL A 144 -21.59 3.20 -1.73
CA VAL A 144 -21.82 2.52 -0.45
C VAL A 144 -20.51 2.44 0.35
N THR A 145 -19.40 2.08 -0.28
CA THR A 145 -18.09 2.01 0.36
C THR A 145 -17.64 3.40 0.81
N PHE A 146 -17.89 4.42 -0.01
CA PHE A 146 -17.50 5.79 0.30
C PHE A 146 -18.31 6.42 1.45
N PHE A 147 -19.64 6.23 1.48
CA PHE A 147 -20.53 6.90 2.44
C PHE A 147 -20.93 6.06 3.65
N ALA A 148 -20.97 4.73 3.52
CA ALA A 148 -21.68 3.85 4.45
C ALA A 148 -20.92 2.57 4.84
N GLU A 149 -19.70 2.34 4.34
CA GLU A 149 -18.91 1.18 4.73
C GLU A 149 -18.72 1.10 6.25
N GLN A 150 -18.72 -0.13 6.72
CA GLN A 150 -18.44 -0.48 8.11
C GLN A 150 -17.11 -1.25 8.14
N PRO A 151 -16.32 -1.11 9.21
CA PRO A 151 -16.59 -0.35 10.44
C PRO A 151 -16.41 1.17 10.31
N ALA A 152 -15.66 1.63 9.32
CA ALA A 152 -15.48 3.04 9.01
C ALA A 152 -15.36 3.27 7.51
N ASN A 153 -15.64 4.49 7.10
CA ASN A 153 -15.61 4.95 5.71
C ASN A 153 -15.00 6.37 5.63
N PRO A 154 -14.63 6.83 4.41
CA PRO A 154 -14.05 8.16 4.21
C PRO A 154 -14.84 9.31 4.85
N CYS A 155 -16.17 9.28 4.73
CA CYS A 155 -17.02 10.32 5.31
C CYS A 155 -17.03 10.27 6.84
N SER A 156 -17.10 9.09 7.43
CA SER A 156 -17.07 8.92 8.89
C SER A 156 -15.73 9.37 9.50
N TRP A 157 -14.61 9.14 8.78
CA TRP A 157 -13.29 9.66 9.17
C TRP A 157 -13.29 11.18 9.21
N ARG A 158 -13.74 11.83 8.14
CA ARG A 158 -13.81 13.30 8.10
C ARG A 158 -14.81 13.87 9.10
N TRP A 159 -15.89 13.18 9.39
CA TRP A 159 -16.86 13.60 10.40
C TRP A 159 -16.29 13.56 11.83
N ARG A 160 -15.47 12.54 12.15
CA ARG A 160 -14.91 12.34 13.50
C ARG A 160 -13.61 13.10 13.74
N VAL A 161 -12.73 13.14 12.74
CA VAL A 161 -11.37 13.73 12.87
C VAL A 161 -11.30 15.14 12.29
N GLY A 162 -12.06 15.43 11.23
CA GLY A 162 -11.96 16.68 10.48
C GLY A 162 -10.74 16.73 9.55
N PHE A 163 -10.33 17.94 9.21
CA PHE A 163 -9.07 18.21 8.50
C PHE A 163 -8.10 18.88 9.47
N LYS A 164 -6.90 18.32 9.61
CA LYS A 164 -5.84 18.83 10.49
C LYS A 164 -4.58 19.16 9.68
N GLU A 165 -3.72 20.01 10.23
CA GLU A 165 -2.41 20.32 9.64
C GLU A 165 -1.53 19.06 9.59
N GLU A 166 -1.47 18.33 10.70
CA GLU A 166 -0.89 16.99 10.79
C GLU A 166 -2.02 15.99 11.01
N GLU A 167 -2.21 15.08 10.07
CA GLU A 167 -3.20 14.01 10.19
C GLU A 167 -2.55 12.63 10.08
N MET A 168 -2.96 11.70 10.94
CA MET A 168 -2.47 10.33 10.91
C MET A 168 -3.07 9.59 9.71
N VAL A 169 -2.20 8.98 8.93
CA VAL A 169 -2.56 8.12 7.81
C VAL A 169 -2.11 6.71 8.12
N VAL A 170 -3.05 5.77 8.05
CA VAL A 170 -2.81 4.34 8.22
C VAL A 170 -3.17 3.66 6.91
N ARG A 171 -2.16 3.06 6.27
CA ARG A 171 -2.33 2.24 5.07
C ARG A 171 -2.26 0.77 5.46
N VAL A 172 -3.06 -0.06 4.81
CA VAL A 172 -3.16 -1.50 5.03
C VAL A 172 -2.93 -2.26 3.73
N SER A 173 -2.29 -3.42 3.80
CA SER A 173 -2.00 -4.28 2.65
C SER A 173 -3.27 -4.87 2.02
N ARG A 174 -3.39 -4.78 0.69
CA ARG A 174 -4.56 -5.22 -0.08
C ARG A 174 -4.26 -6.46 -0.91
N GLY A 175 -4.92 -7.58 -0.60
CA GLY A 175 -4.73 -8.85 -1.31
C GLY A 175 -3.39 -9.55 -1.05
N TRP A 176 -2.68 -9.14 0.00
CA TRP A 176 -1.49 -9.77 0.57
C TRP A 176 -1.33 -9.35 2.03
N GLY A 177 -0.39 -9.94 2.76
CA GLY A 177 -0.15 -9.61 4.15
C GLY A 177 1.15 -10.15 4.72
N ALA A 178 1.11 -10.44 6.02
CA ALA A 178 2.27 -10.82 6.81
C ALA A 178 2.84 -12.18 6.42
N GLU A 179 1.98 -13.13 6.02
CA GLU A 179 2.42 -14.44 5.57
C GLU A 179 3.31 -14.32 4.33
N GLU A 180 2.90 -13.56 3.31
CA GLU A 180 3.67 -13.41 2.08
C GLU A 180 4.98 -12.63 2.27
N LEU A 181 5.03 -11.72 3.25
CA LEU A 181 6.24 -10.94 3.56
C LEU A 181 7.26 -11.74 4.37
N PHE A 182 6.79 -12.62 5.26
CA PHE A 182 7.63 -13.34 6.22
C PHE A 182 7.78 -14.83 5.95
N ALA A 183 7.05 -15.39 4.97
CA ALA A 183 7.21 -16.77 4.54
C ALA A 183 8.35 -16.96 3.53
N GLY A 184 8.83 -18.20 3.42
CA GLY A 184 9.83 -18.60 2.41
C GLY A 184 11.28 -18.39 2.83
N LYS A 185 12.20 -18.49 1.85
CA LYS A 185 13.66 -18.40 2.06
C LYS A 185 14.17 -16.97 2.17
N LYS A 186 13.54 -16.02 1.49
CA LYS A 186 13.86 -14.59 1.53
C LYS A 186 12.74 -13.87 2.27
N LYS A 187 13.01 -13.39 3.48
CA LYS A 187 12.02 -12.82 4.39
C LYS A 187 12.30 -11.35 4.64
N GLY A 188 11.28 -10.59 5.03
CA GLY A 188 11.43 -9.18 5.39
C GLY A 188 12.02 -8.39 4.22
N GLY A 189 13.12 -7.67 4.46
CA GLY A 189 13.81 -6.80 3.49
C GLY A 189 14.27 -7.49 2.21
N GLU A 190 14.51 -8.80 2.27
CA GLU A 190 14.97 -9.56 1.10
C GLU A 190 13.83 -10.12 0.25
N SER A 191 12.59 -10.04 0.74
CA SER A 191 11.42 -10.56 0.03
C SER A 191 11.10 -9.73 -1.22
N ALA A 192 10.54 -10.37 -2.24
CA ALA A 192 10.08 -9.65 -3.43
C ALA A 192 8.94 -8.67 -3.10
N PHE A 193 8.08 -9.03 -2.14
CA PHE A 193 6.99 -8.17 -1.65
C PHE A 193 7.52 -6.90 -1.00
N TRP A 194 8.62 -6.99 -0.26
CA TRP A 194 9.27 -5.82 0.32
C TRP A 194 9.71 -4.82 -0.75
N LYS A 195 10.56 -5.26 -1.69
CA LYS A 195 11.12 -4.39 -2.72
C LYS A 195 10.05 -3.79 -3.64
N THR A 196 9.05 -4.58 -4.00
CA THR A 196 8.04 -4.16 -4.98
C THR A 196 6.88 -3.39 -4.36
N ARG A 197 6.52 -3.67 -3.09
CA ARG A 197 5.31 -3.10 -2.47
C ARG A 197 5.58 -2.23 -1.26
N VAL A 198 6.54 -2.58 -0.41
CA VAL A 198 6.85 -1.80 0.80
C VAL A 198 7.77 -0.63 0.46
N GLU A 199 8.90 -0.87 -0.18
CA GLU A 199 9.87 0.19 -0.55
C GLU A 199 9.24 1.24 -1.47
N THR A 200 8.49 0.79 -2.48
CA THR A 200 7.78 1.70 -3.40
C THR A 200 6.70 2.52 -2.69
N ALA A 201 6.08 1.98 -1.65
CA ALA A 201 5.03 2.66 -0.90
C ALA A 201 5.55 3.72 0.07
N VAL A 202 6.79 3.58 0.54
CA VAL A 202 7.45 4.53 1.46
C VAL A 202 8.39 5.50 0.73
N ALA A 203 8.54 5.37 -0.59
CA ALA A 203 9.31 6.27 -1.42
C ALA A 203 8.86 7.73 -1.27
N ARG A 204 9.81 8.67 -1.35
CA ARG A 204 9.57 10.09 -1.03
C ARG A 204 8.48 10.71 -1.90
N GLU A 205 8.45 10.34 -3.18
CA GLU A 205 7.45 10.80 -4.15
C GLU A 205 6.02 10.40 -3.79
N ILE A 206 5.85 9.21 -3.18
CA ILE A 206 4.55 8.73 -2.71
C ILE A 206 4.20 9.40 -1.38
N MET A 207 5.15 9.48 -0.45
CA MET A 207 4.95 10.08 0.88
C MET A 207 4.66 11.59 0.85
N ALA A 208 4.95 12.27 -0.26
CA ALA A 208 4.61 13.68 -0.46
C ALA A 208 3.13 13.92 -0.82
N LYS A 209 2.38 12.86 -1.13
CA LYS A 209 0.94 12.94 -1.46
C LYS A 209 0.09 12.95 -0.19
N THR A 210 -1.17 13.35 -0.30
CA THR A 210 -2.11 13.18 0.82
C THR A 210 -2.50 11.72 0.95
N GLY A 211 -2.84 11.28 2.17
CA GLY A 211 -3.23 9.89 2.44
C GLY A 211 -4.29 9.36 1.46
N TYR A 212 -5.30 10.17 1.11
CA TYR A 212 -6.36 9.77 0.19
C TYR A 212 -5.88 9.43 -1.23
N LEU A 213 -4.76 10.01 -1.67
CA LEU A 213 -4.13 9.71 -2.97
C LEU A 213 -3.16 8.53 -2.92
N MET A 214 -2.95 7.93 -1.75
CA MET A 214 -2.04 6.80 -1.55
C MET A 214 -2.73 5.43 -1.66
N MET A 215 -4.05 5.41 -1.88
CA MET A 215 -4.77 4.17 -2.20
C MET A 215 -4.35 3.66 -3.59
N GLY A 216 -4.23 2.35 -3.73
CA GLY A 216 -3.78 1.71 -4.96
C GLY A 216 -4.12 0.23 -5.03
N VAL A 217 -3.39 -0.49 -5.87
CA VAL A 217 -3.59 -1.93 -6.08
C VAL A 217 -3.15 -2.72 -4.85
N ASP A 218 -1.99 -2.37 -4.28
CA ASP A 218 -1.38 -3.11 -3.16
C ASP A 218 -1.71 -2.56 -1.78
N TRP A 219 -2.26 -1.34 -1.71
CA TRP A 219 -2.48 -0.60 -0.47
C TRP A 219 -3.84 0.07 -0.45
N ASP A 220 -4.52 -0.05 0.68
CA ASP A 220 -5.76 0.68 0.97
C ASP A 220 -5.59 1.55 2.22
N LEU A 221 -6.57 2.38 2.53
CA LEU A 221 -6.63 3.13 3.77
C LEU A 221 -7.49 2.43 4.80
N ASP A 222 -6.98 2.31 6.02
CA ASP A 222 -7.73 1.80 7.15
C ASP A 222 -8.34 2.97 7.92
N PHE A 223 -9.55 3.38 7.52
CA PHE A 223 -10.24 4.52 8.12
C PHE A 223 -10.55 4.30 9.61
N GLU A 224 -10.79 3.07 10.02
CA GLU A 224 -11.04 2.75 11.42
C GLU A 224 -9.76 2.97 12.23
N ALA A 225 -8.65 2.38 11.78
CA ALA A 225 -7.36 2.56 12.43
C ALA A 225 -6.96 4.04 12.48
N MET A 226 -7.17 4.80 11.40
CA MET A 226 -6.91 6.25 11.36
C MET A 226 -7.69 7.02 12.43
N ILE A 227 -8.99 6.76 12.59
CA ILE A 227 -9.83 7.42 13.60
C ILE A 227 -9.34 7.08 15.01
N TYR A 228 -9.05 5.81 15.29
CA TYR A 228 -8.61 5.38 16.61
C TYR A 228 -7.21 5.88 16.96
N LEU A 229 -6.25 5.84 16.02
CA LEU A 229 -4.90 6.37 16.25
C LEU A 229 -4.93 7.87 16.55
N GLU A 230 -5.72 8.63 15.80
CA GLU A 230 -5.93 10.05 16.09
C GLU A 230 -6.51 10.28 17.49
N ALA A 231 -7.43 9.42 17.93
CA ALA A 231 -7.96 9.49 19.29
C ALA A 231 -6.90 9.14 20.36
N LEU A 232 -6.04 8.13 20.12
CA LEU A 232 -4.96 7.75 21.03
C LEU A 232 -3.91 8.87 21.16
N VAL A 233 -3.54 9.48 20.03
CA VAL A 233 -2.64 10.64 19.99
C VAL A 233 -3.28 11.84 20.70
N GLY A 234 -4.55 12.13 20.43
CA GLY A 234 -5.27 13.23 21.06
C GLY A 234 -5.42 13.08 22.59
N LYS A 235 -5.46 11.85 23.10
CA LYS A 235 -5.46 11.54 24.54
C LYS A 235 -4.05 11.53 25.16
N GLY A 236 -3.00 11.57 24.35
CA GLY A 236 -1.61 11.47 24.81
C GLY A 236 -1.20 10.06 25.25
N GLU A 237 -1.96 9.02 24.89
CA GLU A 237 -1.61 7.63 25.20
C GLU A 237 -0.43 7.15 24.35
N VAL A 238 -0.30 7.69 23.13
CA VAL A 238 0.80 7.40 22.20
C VAL A 238 1.32 8.72 21.62
N ARG A 239 2.64 8.86 21.53
CA ARG A 239 3.28 10.03 20.89
C ARG A 239 3.25 9.88 19.37
N SER A 240 2.81 10.91 18.64
CA SER A 240 2.76 10.89 17.17
C SER A 240 4.10 10.50 16.53
N ARG A 241 5.22 10.93 17.11
CA ARG A 241 6.57 10.62 16.63
C ARG A 241 6.91 9.12 16.70
N GLU A 242 6.30 8.36 17.60
CA GLU A 242 6.60 6.91 17.72
C GLU A 242 5.95 6.07 16.63
N ILE A 243 4.93 6.64 15.99
CA ILE A 243 4.08 6.01 14.99
C ILE A 243 4.16 6.72 13.63
N ASP A 244 4.96 7.79 13.53
CA ASP A 244 5.25 8.45 12.27
C ASP A 244 6.31 7.67 11.50
N GLN A 245 6.05 7.45 10.21
CA GLN A 245 6.92 6.75 9.27
C GLN A 245 7.33 5.35 9.73
N VAL A 246 6.34 4.52 10.09
CA VAL A 246 6.56 3.15 10.57
C VAL A 246 5.83 2.13 9.70
N VAL A 247 6.50 1.03 9.37
CA VAL A 247 5.88 -0.17 8.81
C VAL A 247 5.74 -1.21 9.91
N TRP A 248 4.53 -1.75 10.04
CA TRP A 248 4.17 -2.76 11.03
C TRP A 248 3.93 -4.09 10.35
N GLY A 249 4.48 -5.15 10.92
CA GLY A 249 4.21 -6.52 10.49
C GLY A 249 4.26 -7.46 11.68
N PHE A 250 3.35 -8.43 11.71
CA PHE A 250 3.30 -9.43 12.76
C PHE A 250 3.93 -10.74 12.29
N VAL A 251 4.74 -11.35 13.15
CA VAL A 251 5.31 -12.69 12.92
C VAL A 251 4.79 -13.63 14.00
N GLU A 252 4.11 -14.70 13.58
CA GLU A 252 3.58 -15.70 14.50
C GLU A 252 4.70 -16.30 15.36
N GLY A 253 4.48 -16.36 16.68
CA GLY A 253 5.46 -16.85 17.66
C GLY A 253 6.53 -15.84 18.09
N VAL A 254 6.68 -14.70 17.39
CA VAL A 254 7.64 -13.64 17.75
C VAL A 254 6.92 -12.37 18.22
N GLY A 255 5.83 -11.98 17.54
CA GLY A 255 5.05 -10.80 17.85
C GLY A 255 5.16 -9.70 16.80
N TRP A 256 4.80 -8.47 17.19
CA TRP A 256 4.83 -7.30 16.31
C TRP A 256 6.24 -6.78 16.08
N GLY A 257 6.61 -6.66 14.81
CA GLY A 257 7.79 -5.94 14.35
C GLY A 257 7.44 -4.57 13.78
N CYS A 258 8.33 -3.61 14.01
CA CYS A 258 8.29 -2.29 13.41
C CYS A 258 9.58 -2.02 12.63
N TRP A 259 9.44 -1.38 11.48
CA TRP A 259 10.54 -0.78 10.73
C TRP A 259 10.25 0.70 10.53
N ARG A 260 11.21 1.56 10.90
CA ARG A 260 11.06 3.01 10.73
C ARG A 260 11.78 3.45 9.47
N PHE A 261 11.06 4.09 8.56
CA PHE A 261 11.62 4.68 7.36
C PHE A 261 11.81 6.18 7.58
N GLY A 262 12.95 6.72 7.16
CA GLY A 262 13.26 8.15 7.32
C GLY A 262 14.15 8.54 8.51
N GLU A 263 14.28 7.72 9.56
CA GLU A 263 15.25 7.98 10.65
C GLU A 263 16.71 7.70 10.25
N ASN A 264 16.95 6.84 9.24
CA ASN A 264 18.30 6.40 8.84
C ASN A 264 18.71 6.66 7.39
N GLY A 265 18.01 7.50 6.62
CA GLY A 265 18.31 7.66 5.19
C GLY A 265 18.20 6.37 4.36
N GLU A 266 17.65 5.30 4.94
CA GLU A 266 17.32 4.02 4.29
C GLU A 266 16.01 4.06 3.51
N GLY A 267 15.32 5.20 3.51
CA GLY A 267 14.20 5.45 2.61
C GLY A 267 14.63 5.76 1.17
N ASP A 268 15.94 5.77 0.91
CA ASP A 268 16.51 5.98 -0.41
C ASP A 268 16.55 4.62 -1.12
N THR A 269 15.47 4.33 -1.84
CA THR A 269 15.32 3.11 -2.62
C THR A 269 16.46 2.96 -3.62
N GLU A 270 16.79 1.72 -4.02
CA GLU A 270 17.80 1.46 -5.07
C GLU A 270 17.48 2.25 -6.36
N GLU A 271 16.19 2.41 -6.66
CA GLU A 271 15.71 3.23 -7.77
C GLU A 271 15.96 4.73 -7.57
N GLU A 272 15.74 5.29 -6.37
CA GLU A 272 16.02 6.69 -6.08
C GLU A 272 17.52 6.99 -6.17
N ARG A 273 18.37 6.12 -5.61
CA ARG A 273 19.82 6.21 -5.78
C ARG A 273 20.23 6.17 -7.25
N ARG A 274 19.61 5.28 -8.05
CA ARG A 274 19.88 5.20 -9.50
C ARG A 274 19.44 6.49 -10.21
N ARG A 275 18.28 7.05 -9.86
CA ARG A 275 17.79 8.34 -10.41
C ARG A 275 18.72 9.49 -10.02
N GLU A 276 19.28 9.49 -8.81
CA GLU A 276 20.26 10.47 -8.37
C GLU A 276 21.57 10.40 -9.15
N VAL A 277 22.11 9.20 -9.38
CA VAL A 277 23.28 8.99 -10.24
C VAL A 277 23.02 9.49 -11.66
N VAL A 278 21.84 9.19 -12.22
CA VAL A 278 21.45 9.69 -13.57
C VAL A 278 21.36 11.22 -13.58
N ARG A 279 20.73 11.85 -12.58
CA ARG A 279 20.67 13.32 -12.47
C ARG A 279 22.05 13.94 -12.33
N PHE A 280 22.95 13.33 -11.56
CA PHE A 280 24.33 13.78 -11.39
C PHE A 280 25.07 13.75 -12.74
N LYS A 281 24.91 12.66 -13.51
CA LYS A 281 25.43 12.56 -14.88
C LYS A 281 24.87 13.65 -15.79
N ASP A 282 23.55 13.83 -15.83
CA ASP A 282 22.90 14.81 -16.70
C ASP A 282 23.34 16.25 -16.41
N VAL A 283 23.53 16.61 -15.14
CA VAL A 283 24.06 17.94 -14.74
C VAL A 283 25.49 18.13 -15.25
N LEU A 284 26.36 17.13 -15.12
CA LEU A 284 27.74 17.20 -15.60
C LEU A 284 27.83 17.21 -17.14
N THR A 285 26.98 16.45 -17.82
CA THR A 285 26.84 16.47 -19.28
C THR A 285 26.33 17.82 -19.76
N GLY A 286 25.35 18.43 -19.07
CA GLY A 286 24.86 19.77 -19.36
C GLY A 286 25.92 20.87 -19.18
N MET A 287 26.91 20.65 -18.31
CA MET A 287 28.09 21.52 -18.16
C MET A 287 29.21 21.20 -19.16
N GLY A 288 29.04 20.20 -20.02
CA GLY A 288 30.05 19.75 -20.99
C GLY A 288 31.24 19.00 -20.36
N LYS A 289 31.13 18.55 -19.11
CA LYS A 289 32.22 17.93 -18.34
C LYS A 289 31.89 16.50 -17.91
N GLU A 290 31.47 15.68 -18.87
CA GLU A 290 31.18 14.26 -18.67
C GLU A 290 32.40 13.46 -18.15
N GLY A 291 33.62 13.90 -18.46
CA GLY A 291 34.85 13.29 -17.92
C GLY A 291 34.97 13.33 -16.39
N LEU A 292 34.32 14.29 -15.72
CA LEU A 292 34.29 14.36 -14.25
C LEU A 292 33.40 13.29 -13.63
N PHE A 293 32.36 12.83 -14.36
CA PHE A 293 31.50 11.75 -13.91
C PHE A 293 32.30 10.44 -13.80
N TRP A 294 33.11 10.12 -14.81
CA TRP A 294 33.94 8.92 -14.82
C TRP A 294 35.04 8.94 -13.75
N LYS A 295 35.71 10.09 -13.56
CA LYS A 295 36.69 10.27 -12.48
C LYS A 295 36.04 10.14 -11.09
N TRP A 296 34.82 10.64 -10.93
CA TRP A 296 34.05 10.47 -9.69
C TRP A 296 33.72 9.00 -9.44
N THR A 297 33.19 8.28 -10.43
CA THR A 297 32.90 6.84 -10.30
C THR A 297 34.15 6.04 -9.94
N GLU A 298 35.28 6.34 -10.57
CA GLU A 298 36.58 5.70 -10.27
C GLU A 298 37.02 5.93 -8.82
N ILE A 299 36.93 7.16 -8.31
CA ILE A 299 37.28 7.48 -6.91
C ILE A 299 36.34 6.78 -5.93
N VAL A 300 35.04 6.72 -6.25
CA VAL A 300 34.02 6.05 -5.43
C VAL A 300 34.25 4.53 -5.41
N GLU A 301 34.65 3.92 -6.53
CA GLU A 301 34.98 2.50 -6.62
C GLU A 301 36.30 2.15 -5.91
N GLU A 302 37.32 2.99 -6.02
CA GLU A 302 38.64 2.77 -5.38
C GLU A 302 38.55 2.75 -3.84
N GLU A 303 37.70 3.59 -3.26
CA GLU A 303 37.49 3.68 -1.81
C GLU A 303 36.40 2.72 -1.31
N ARG A 304 35.73 1.99 -2.20
CA ARG A 304 34.74 0.98 -1.83
C ARG A 304 35.48 -0.28 -1.38
N GLY A 305 35.49 -0.54 -0.07
CA GLY A 305 36.04 -1.77 0.48
C GLY A 305 35.33 -3.02 -0.05
N GLY A 306 35.95 -4.20 0.11
CA GLY A 306 35.43 -5.49 -0.39
C GLY A 306 34.03 -5.87 0.10
N ASP A 307 33.51 -5.17 1.11
CA ASP A 307 32.25 -5.44 1.79
C ASP A 307 31.08 -4.60 1.20
N GLY A 308 31.35 -3.73 0.22
CA GLY A 308 30.33 -3.00 -0.54
C GLY A 308 29.72 -1.77 0.15
N GLU A 309 29.99 -1.53 1.44
CA GLU A 309 29.56 -0.35 2.22
C GLU A 309 30.71 0.62 2.53
N PHE A 310 30.40 1.92 2.58
CA PHE A 310 31.36 2.96 2.97
C PHE A 310 31.45 3.10 4.50
N THR A 311 32.67 3.07 5.03
CA THR A 311 32.95 3.54 6.40
C THR A 311 32.79 5.07 6.48
N ALA A 312 32.53 5.61 7.68
CA ALA A 312 32.38 7.07 7.87
C ALA A 312 33.62 7.84 7.40
N GLU A 313 34.82 7.30 7.67
CA GLU A 313 36.09 7.87 7.21
C GLU A 313 36.29 7.75 5.69
N GLY A 314 35.79 6.67 5.06
CA GLY A 314 35.83 6.51 3.61
C GLY A 314 34.98 7.55 2.88
N ARG A 315 33.82 7.93 3.45
CA ARG A 315 32.96 8.99 2.88
C ARG A 315 33.66 10.35 2.85
N GLU A 316 34.34 10.71 3.94
CA GLU A 316 35.06 11.98 4.05
C GLU A 316 36.25 12.06 3.09
N ARG A 317 36.99 10.95 2.92
CA ARG A 317 38.10 10.87 1.95
C ARG A 317 37.63 11.01 0.51
N VAL A 318 36.54 10.34 0.14
CA VAL A 318 35.96 10.46 -1.20
C VAL A 318 35.49 11.89 -1.46
N GLU A 319 34.76 12.50 -0.53
CA GLU A 319 34.31 13.90 -0.69
C GLU A 319 35.48 14.87 -0.88
N SER A 320 36.56 14.73 -0.10
CA SER A 320 37.75 15.57 -0.24
C SER A 320 38.44 15.39 -1.60
N ARG A 321 38.61 14.15 -2.05
CA ARG A 321 39.31 13.84 -3.32
C ARG A 321 38.49 14.24 -4.54
N VAL A 322 37.17 14.04 -4.49
CA VAL A 322 36.25 14.49 -5.54
C VAL A 322 36.24 16.01 -5.62
N LYS A 323 36.21 16.72 -4.48
CA LYS A 323 36.29 18.19 -4.44
C LYS A 323 37.57 18.71 -5.12
N GLU A 324 38.72 18.12 -4.81
CA GLU A 324 40.00 18.51 -5.42
C GLU A 324 40.01 18.29 -6.96
N VAL A 325 39.44 17.19 -7.43
CA VAL A 325 39.36 16.88 -8.87
C VAL A 325 38.39 17.82 -9.60
N PHE A 326 37.27 18.17 -8.97
CA PHE A 326 36.28 19.09 -9.53
C PHE A 326 36.82 20.53 -9.56
N GLU A 327 37.51 20.97 -8.50
CA GLU A 327 38.14 22.30 -8.44
C GLU A 327 39.26 22.45 -9.48
N LYS A 328 40.09 21.41 -9.70
CA LYS A 328 41.13 21.41 -10.75
C LYS A 328 40.57 21.58 -12.16
N GLU A 329 39.35 21.11 -12.40
CA GLU A 329 38.67 21.24 -13.69
C GLU A 329 37.78 22.50 -13.73
N GLY A 330 37.80 23.35 -12.68
CA GLY A 330 37.02 24.59 -12.61
C GLY A 330 35.51 24.35 -12.49
N VAL A 331 35.10 23.34 -11.72
CA VAL A 331 33.70 23.10 -11.32
C VAL A 331 33.59 23.20 -9.80
N ASP A 332 32.66 24.01 -9.31
CA ASP A 332 32.32 24.01 -7.89
C ASP A 332 31.48 22.76 -7.56
N PHE A 333 32.10 21.84 -6.82
CA PHE A 333 31.46 20.59 -6.40
C PHE A 333 30.21 20.85 -5.54
N GLU A 334 30.21 21.90 -4.71
CA GLU A 334 29.06 22.25 -3.88
C GLU A 334 27.89 22.79 -4.72
N GLU A 335 28.19 23.50 -5.81
CA GLU A 335 27.17 23.96 -6.75
C GLU A 335 26.51 22.80 -7.48
N VAL A 336 27.28 21.78 -7.87
CA VAL A 336 26.76 20.54 -8.49
C VAL A 336 25.90 19.77 -7.50
N LYS A 337 26.39 19.58 -6.26
CA LYS A 337 25.68 18.93 -5.14
C LYS A 337 24.34 19.61 -4.86
N ARG A 338 24.31 20.94 -4.89
CA ARG A 338 23.08 21.75 -4.76
C ARG A 338 22.12 21.59 -5.93
N LYS A 339 22.60 21.53 -7.17
CA LYS A 339 21.76 21.35 -8.36
C LYS A 339 21.13 19.95 -8.42
N VAL A 340 21.83 18.94 -7.91
CA VAL A 340 21.37 17.55 -7.88
C VAL A 340 20.38 17.30 -6.73
N GLY A 341 20.58 17.94 -5.58
CA GLY A 341 19.71 17.80 -4.39
C GLY A 341 18.33 18.47 -4.48
N GLY A 342 18.05 19.26 -5.52
CA GLY A 342 16.78 19.96 -5.72
C GLY A 342 16.53 21.13 -4.74
N ASN A 343 15.67 22.07 -5.14
CA ASN A 343 15.40 23.34 -4.44
C ASN A 343 14.59 23.22 -3.11
N GLY A 344 14.85 22.23 -2.27
CA GLY A 344 14.13 22.04 -1.00
C GLY A 344 14.84 21.11 -0.01
N ALA A 345 15.80 21.68 0.71
CA ALA A 345 16.38 21.27 2.01
C ALA A 345 16.49 19.77 2.34
N LYS A 346 17.72 19.23 2.25
CA LYS A 346 18.66 18.93 3.35
C LYS A 346 19.96 18.46 2.68
N GLU A 347 21.07 19.09 3.05
CA GLU A 347 22.48 18.77 2.71
C GLU A 347 22.63 17.75 1.57
N GLY A 348 22.73 18.25 0.33
CA GLY A 348 22.67 17.41 -0.87
C GLY A 348 23.65 16.26 -0.73
N ARG A 349 23.20 15.03 -0.56
CA ARG A 349 24.13 13.91 -0.39
C ARG A 349 24.62 13.49 -1.78
N VAL A 350 25.92 13.24 -1.93
CA VAL A 350 26.44 12.62 -3.15
C VAL A 350 25.86 11.20 -3.21
N PRO A 351 25.39 10.70 -4.36
CA PRO A 351 24.89 9.33 -4.49
C PRO A 351 26.06 8.34 -4.39
N MET A 352 26.53 8.11 -3.16
CA MET A 352 27.67 7.25 -2.86
C MET A 352 27.29 5.77 -2.89
N GLY A 353 26.00 5.42 -2.92
CA GLY A 353 25.52 4.05 -2.75
C GLY A 353 25.42 3.19 -4.01
N LEU A 354 25.66 3.72 -5.21
CA LEU A 354 25.39 3.03 -6.48
C LEU A 354 26.38 3.41 -7.60
N ALA A 355 27.67 3.53 -7.31
CA ALA A 355 28.66 3.38 -8.38
C ALA A 355 28.66 1.90 -8.83
N VAL A 356 27.67 1.57 -9.69
CA VAL A 356 27.64 0.54 -10.75
C VAL A 356 26.66 1.02 -11.82
#